data_AF-A0A2A2QPL8-F1
#
_entry.id   AF-A0A2A2QPL8-F1
#
_cell.length_a   1.000
_cell.length_b   1.000
_cell.length_c   1.000
_cell.angle_alpha   90.00
_cell.angle_beta   90.00
_cell.angle_gamma   90.00
#
_symmetry.space_group_name_H-M   'P 1'
#
loop_
_entity.id
_entity.type
_entity.pdbx_description
1 polymer ?
#
loop_
_entity_poly.entity_id
_entity_poly.type
_entity_poly.pdbx_seq_one_letter_code
_entity_poly.pdbx_strand_id
1 'polypeptide(L)'
;MSVTFGWWHRDPVEGKFQIHVDVHGGNIEWTRHQGHNTSWLPHHPTDEDRERLIFEAEKRVPRRLITQKQFDEIKRLSELDGPGRVSGKRITGLGPSFD
;
A
#
# COMPACT_ATOMS: atom_id res chain seq x y z
N MET A 1 -3.59 -0.21 13.53
CA MET A 1 -4.62 -0.06 12.48
C MET A 1 -3.99 -0.50 11.15
N SER A 2 -4.78 -1.21 10.33
CA SER A 2 -4.46 -1.53 8.94
C SER A 2 -5.47 -0.79 8.07
N VAL A 3 -5.03 -0.16 6.98
CA VAL A 3 -5.91 0.50 6.01
C VAL A 3 -5.48 0.14 4.60
N THR A 4 -6.45 -0.28 3.80
CA THR A 4 -6.23 -0.69 2.41
C THR A 4 -6.86 0.31 1.46
N PHE A 5 -6.14 0.65 0.40
CA PHE A 5 -6.61 1.46 -0.72
C PHE A 5 -6.55 0.64 -2.00
N GLY A 6 -7.45 0.90 -2.93
CA GLY A 6 -7.44 0.23 -4.21
C GLY A 6 -8.10 1.05 -5.29
N TRP A 7 -7.52 1.00 -6.48
CA TRP A 7 -8.07 1.62 -7.69
C TRP A 7 -7.65 0.86 -8.93
N TRP A 8 -8.40 1.06 -10.02
CA TRP A 8 -8.04 0.56 -11.33
C TRP A 8 -7.13 1.57 -12.04
N HIS A 9 -5.99 1.10 -12.53
CA HIS A 9 -5.08 1.81 -13.40
C HIS A 9 -5.16 1.23 -14.82
N ARG A 10 -4.93 2.05 -15.83
CA ARG A 10 -5.02 1.65 -17.24
C ARG A 10 -3.74 2.07 -17.95
N ASP A 11 -2.85 1.10 -18.13
CA ASP A 11 -1.57 1.31 -18.81
C ASP A 11 -1.69 0.99 -20.31
N PRO A 12 -1.09 1.80 -21.20
CA PRO A 12 -1.15 1.57 -22.65
C PRO A 12 -0.42 0.31 -23.13
N VAL A 13 0.54 -0.21 -22.37
CA VAL A 13 1.36 -1.39 -22.70
C VAL A 13 0.89 -2.63 -21.93
N GLU A 14 0.74 -2.51 -20.62
CA GLU A 14 0.39 -3.61 -19.72
C GLU A 14 -1.13 -3.83 -19.58
N GLY A 15 -1.93 -2.91 -20.12
CA GLY A 15 -3.38 -2.98 -20.05
C GLY A 15 -3.95 -2.52 -18.70
N LYS A 16 -5.17 -2.97 -18.40
CA LYS A 16 -5.87 -2.58 -17.16
C LYS A 16 -5.45 -3.50 -16.01
N PHE A 17 -5.00 -2.91 -14.91
CA PHE A 17 -4.72 -3.63 -13.67
C PHE A 17 -5.24 -2.86 -12.47
N GLN A 18 -5.48 -3.57 -11.37
CA GLN A 18 -5.87 -2.94 -10.11
C GLN A 18 -4.65 -2.88 -9.21
N ILE A 19 -4.44 -1.71 -8.61
CA ILE A 19 -3.40 -1.43 -7.62
C ILE A 19 -4.04 -1.52 -6.25
N HIS A 20 -3.35 -2.15 -5.29
CA HIS A 20 -3.66 -2.13 -3.87
C HIS A 20 -2.50 -1.55 -3.08
N VAL A 21 -2.86 -0.79 -2.04
CA VAL A 21 -1.93 -0.23 -1.07
C VAL A 21 -2.37 -0.61 0.32
N ASP A 22 -1.54 -1.34 1.03
CA ASP A 22 -1.77 -1.76 2.42
C ASP A 22 -0.85 -0.99 3.36
N VAL A 23 -1.43 -0.16 4.22
CA VAL A 23 -0.71 0.63 5.22
C VAL A 23 -0.98 0.07 6.62
N HIS A 24 0.07 -0.45 7.27
CA HIS A 24 -0.06 -1.14 8.54
C HIS A 24 1.22 -1.09 9.38
N GLY A 25 1.08 -0.62 10.63
CA GLY A 25 2.16 -0.62 11.61
C GLY A 25 3.47 0.04 11.16
N GLY A 26 3.37 1.18 10.47
CA GLY A 26 4.51 1.95 9.96
C GLY A 26 5.10 1.44 8.65
N ASN A 27 4.45 0.49 7.98
CA ASN A 27 4.83 0.02 6.65
C ASN A 27 3.75 0.35 5.62
N ILE A 28 4.18 0.47 4.37
CA ILE A 28 3.35 0.55 3.18
C ILE A 28 3.75 -0.60 2.25
N GLU A 29 2.77 -1.25 1.65
CA GLU A 29 2.97 -2.29 0.65
C GLU A 29 2.10 -1.99 -0.57
N TRP A 30 2.71 -2.09 -1.75
CA TRP A 30 2.09 -1.83 -3.04
C TRP A 30 2.05 -3.12 -3.85
N THR A 31 0.85 -3.49 -4.27
CA THR A 31 0.64 -4.66 -5.11
C THR A 31 -0.26 -4.34 -6.28
N ARG A 32 -0.17 -5.14 -7.35
CA ARG A 32 -1.06 -5.07 -8.49
C ARG A 32 -1.55 -6.44 -8.91
N HIS A 33 -2.72 -6.50 -9.53
CA HIS A 33 -3.21 -7.72 -10.19
C HIS A 33 -3.98 -7.38 -11.47
N GLN A 34 -3.91 -8.25 -12.48
CA GLN A 34 -4.54 -8.04 -13.79
C GLN A 34 -5.97 -8.62 -13.90
N GLY A 35 -6.47 -9.33 -12.89
CA GLY A 35 -7.83 -9.85 -12.91
C GLY A 35 -8.14 -10.86 -11.82
N HIS A 36 -9.30 -11.52 -11.96
CA HIS A 36 -9.90 -12.38 -10.94
C HIS A 36 -9.03 -13.59 -10.54
N ASN A 37 -8.29 -14.17 -11.49
CA ASN A 37 -7.52 -15.40 -11.30
C ASN A 37 -6.00 -15.19 -11.36
N THR A 38 -5.54 -13.94 -11.20
CA THR A 38 -4.11 -13.61 -11.19
C THR A 38 -3.65 -13.32 -9.78
N SER A 39 -2.44 -13.76 -9.43
CA SER A 39 -1.84 -13.42 -8.14
C SER A 39 -1.57 -11.92 -8.05
N TRP A 40 -1.59 -11.39 -6.82
CA TRP A 40 -1.06 -10.07 -6.54
C TRP A 40 0.46 -10.09 -6.68
N LEU A 41 0.99 -9.14 -7.43
CA LEU A 41 2.42 -8.99 -7.67
C LEU A 41 2.90 -7.68 -7.04
N PRO A 42 4.14 -7.60 -6.55
CA PRO A 42 4.72 -6.34 -6.09
C PRO A 42 4.63 -5.27 -7.18
N HIS A 43 4.19 -4.07 -6.81
CA HIS A 43 4.04 -2.92 -7.71
C HIS A 43 4.99 -1.81 -7.28
N HIS A 44 5.85 -1.35 -8.18
CA HIS A 44 6.71 -0.19 -7.89
C HIS A 44 5.88 1.08 -8.13
N PRO A 45 5.60 1.90 -7.10
CA PRO A 45 4.68 3.03 -7.23
C PRO A 45 5.26 4.16 -8.07
N THR A 46 4.49 4.62 -9.06
CA THR A 46 4.75 5.84 -9.82
C THR A 46 4.33 7.08 -9.03
N ASP A 47 4.70 8.28 -9.51
CA ASP A 47 4.25 9.53 -8.90
C ASP A 47 2.72 9.67 -8.93
N GLU A 48 2.07 9.23 -10.01
CA GLU A 48 0.61 9.21 -10.13
C GLU A 48 -0.01 8.29 -9.06
N ASP A 49 0.60 7.15 -8.78
CA ASP A 49 0.13 6.23 -7.75
C ASP A 49 0.21 6.85 -6.35
N ARG A 50 1.29 7.58 -6.08
CA ARG A 50 1.50 8.29 -4.80
C ARG A 50 0.48 9.42 -4.64
N GLU A 51 0.29 10.24 -5.66
CA GLU A 51 -0.74 11.28 -5.67
C GLU A 51 -2.14 10.69 -5.47
N ARG A 52 -2.42 9.56 -6.13
CA ARG A 52 -3.71 8.88 -6.02
C ARG A 52 -3.96 8.34 -4.62
N LEU A 53 -2.94 7.76 -3.98
CA LEU A 53 -3.01 7.31 -2.59
C LEU A 53 -3.34 8.47 -1.65
N ILE A 54 -2.63 9.60 -1.79
CA ILE A 54 -2.85 10.79 -0.95
C ILE A 54 -4.29 11.30 -1.12
N PHE A 55 -4.77 11.40 -2.36
CA PHE A 55 -6.13 11.83 -2.65
C PHE A 55 -7.22 10.92 -2.04
N GLU A 56 -7.05 9.59 -2.16
CA GLU A 56 -7.99 8.63 -1.57
C GLU A 56 -7.93 8.63 -0.03
N ALA A 57 -6.75 8.82 0.55
CA ALA A 57 -6.58 8.94 1.99
C ALA A 57 -7.19 10.23 2.54
N GLU A 58 -7.00 11.36 1.87
CA GLU A 58 -7.56 12.66 2.27
C GLU A 58 -9.09 12.59 2.38
N LYS A 59 -9.75 11.97 1.41
CA LYS A 59 -11.20 11.75 1.44
C LYS A 59 -11.69 10.96 2.66
N ARG A 60 -10.85 10.12 3.25
CA ARG A 60 -11.21 9.29 4.41
C ARG A 60 -11.16 10.05 5.73
N VAL A 61 -10.44 11.17 5.79
CA VAL A 61 -10.32 12.02 6.98
C VAL A 61 -11.67 12.61 7.43
N PRO A 62 -12.42 13.36 6.60
CA PRO A 62 -13.72 13.93 7.02
C PRO A 62 -14.76 12.84 7.32
N ARG A 63 -14.59 11.64 6.74
CA ARG A 63 -15.44 10.46 6.99
C ARG A 63 -15.06 9.71 8.26
N ARG A 64 -13.99 10.13 8.95
CA ARG A 64 -13.44 9.49 10.16
C ARG A 64 -13.08 8.01 9.95
N LEU A 65 -12.77 7.63 8.70
CA LEU A 65 -12.28 6.29 8.37
C LEU A 65 -10.78 6.15 8.67
N ILE A 66 -10.08 7.28 8.69
CA ILE A 66 -8.73 7.44 9.23
C ILE A 66 -8.65 8.75 10.03
N THR A 67 -7.72 8.80 10.98
CA THR A 67 -7.40 10.03 11.73
C THR A 67 -6.43 10.93 10.94
N GLN A 68 -6.34 12.20 11.32
CA GLN A 68 -5.36 13.13 10.74
C GLN A 68 -3.92 12.59 10.85
N LYS A 69 -3.53 12.07 12.02
CA LYS A 69 -2.21 11.46 12.25
C LYS A 69 -1.92 10.30 11.29
N GLN A 70 -2.93 9.51 10.95
CA GLN A 70 -2.78 8.39 10.02
C GLN A 70 -2.64 8.87 8.59
N PHE A 71 -3.36 9.93 8.21
CA PHE A 71 -3.19 10.56 6.91
C PHE A 71 -1.77 11.14 6.75
N ASP A 72 -1.25 11.82 7.77
CA ASP A 72 0.11 12.37 7.73
C ASP A 72 1.17 11.26 7.63
N GLU A 73 0.98 10.13 8.33
CA GLU A 73 1.85 8.96 8.19
C GLU A 73 1.73 8.32 6.79
N ILE A 74 0.54 8.25 6.20
CA ILE A 74 0.38 7.77 4.80
C ILE A 74 1.17 8.66 3.84
N LYS A 75 1.12 9.99 3.99
CA LYS A 75 1.92 10.91 3.16
C LYS A 75 3.41 10.60 3.28
N ARG A 76 3.92 10.53 4.51
CA ARG A 76 5.33 10.21 4.76
C ARG A 76 5.74 8.85 4.19
N LEU A 77 4.91 7.82 4.36
CA LEU A 77 5.19 6.49 3.82
C LEU A 77 5.10 6.44 2.30
N SER A 78 4.24 7.27 1.69
CA SER A 78 4.08 7.34 0.23
C SER A 78 5.33 7.89 -0.48
N GLU A 79 6.27 8.49 0.24
CA GLU A 79 7.56 8.96 -0.31
C GLU A 79 8.60 7.83 -0.41
N LEU A 80 8.35 6.67 0.23
CA LEU A 80 9.27 5.55 0.19
C LEU A 80 9.30 4.93 -1.20
N ASP A 81 10.50 4.65 -1.71
CA ASP A 81 10.67 3.95 -2.98
C ASP A 81 10.48 2.43 -2.83
N GLY A 82 10.07 1.78 -3.92
CA GLY A 82 9.87 0.34 -3.94
C GLY A 82 8.42 -0.09 -3.66
N PRO A 83 8.09 -1.37 -3.91
CA PRO A 83 6.78 -1.94 -3.60
C PRO A 83 6.50 -2.06 -2.10
N GLY A 84 7.43 -1.64 -1.23
CA GLY A 84 7.36 -1.91 0.19
C GLY A 84 7.86 -3.30 0.56
N ARG A 85 7.85 -3.59 1.87
CA ARG A 85 8.35 -4.88 2.38
C ARG A 85 7.25 -5.95 2.26
N VAL A 86 7.38 -6.83 1.26
CA VAL A 86 6.82 -8.19 1.30
C VAL A 86 7.63 -9.01 2.32
N SER A 87 7.64 -8.59 3.58
CA SER A 87 8.24 -9.41 4.64
C SER A 87 7.14 -10.30 5.15
N GLY A 88 7.04 -11.51 4.58
CA GLY A 88 6.42 -12.62 5.30
C GLY A 88 6.92 -12.60 6.74
N LYS A 89 5.98 -12.54 7.69
CA LYS A 89 6.20 -12.30 9.13
C LYS A 89 6.76 -10.92 9.49
N ARG A 90 5.94 -10.17 10.24
CA ARG A 90 6.47 -9.25 11.26
C ARG A 90 7.32 -10.09 12.22
N ILE A 91 8.64 -9.92 12.24
CA ILE A 91 9.43 -10.31 13.41
C ILE A 91 9.09 -9.29 14.49
N THR A 92 8.03 -9.55 15.24
CA THR A 92 7.85 -8.98 16.59
C THR A 92 8.52 -9.95 17.56
N GLY A 93 9.77 -9.65 17.93
CA GLY A 93 10.44 -10.15 19.14
C GLY A 93 10.67 -11.66 19.25
N LEU A 94 11.94 -12.04 19.40
CA LEU A 94 12.46 -13.40 19.62
C LEU A 94 12.36 -14.30 18.38
N GLY A 95 13.45 -14.34 17.60
CA GLY A 95 13.73 -15.49 16.74
C GLY A 95 13.88 -16.77 17.59
N PRO A 96 13.89 -17.97 16.99
CA PRO A 96 14.12 -19.19 17.75
C PRO A 96 15.48 -19.12 18.45
N SER A 97 15.47 -19.18 19.78
CA SER A 97 16.66 -19.54 20.54
C SER A 97 16.99 -20.98 20.20
N PHE A 98 18.15 -21.19 19.59
CA PHE A 98 18.78 -22.50 19.58
C PHE A 98 19.65 -22.56 20.83
N ASP A 99 19.18 -23.28 21.85
CA ASP A 99 20.05 -23.78 22.92
C ASP A 99 21.02 -24.83 22.35
#